data_AF-A0A970S4H3-F1
#
_entry.id   AF-A0A970S4H3-F1
#
_cell.length_a   1.000
_cell.length_b   1.000
_cell.length_c   1.000
_cell.angle_alpha   90.00
_cell.angle_beta   90.00
_cell.angle_gamma   90.00
#
_symmetry.space_group_name_H-M   'P 1'
#
loop_
_entity.id
_entity.type
_entity.pdbx_description
1 polymer ?
#
loop_
_entity_poly.entity_id
_entity_poly.type
_entity_poly.pdbx_seq_one_letter_code
_entity_poly.pdbx_strand_id
1 'polypeptide(L)'
;MERKSRLFAQVLEKEAAGEIFQVVHRILEIPREVYLDVLQEHAEPFSQLGAQNFVEEYLAWSGEHDGVVGMVRLDEKEGTIILDAAVRYRINPLERPTCCVKDE
;
A
#
# COMPACT_ATOMS: atom_id res chain seq x y z
N MET A 1 20.25 17.36 -18.46
CA MET A 1 20.09 15.88 -18.47
C MET A 1 21.27 15.19 -17.79
N GLU A 2 22.52 15.58 -18.04
CA GLU A 2 23.74 14.91 -17.52
C GLU A 2 23.87 14.78 -16.00
N ARG A 3 23.42 15.78 -15.21
CA ARG A 3 23.54 15.73 -13.74
C ARG A 3 22.77 14.55 -13.14
N LYS A 4 21.55 14.27 -13.63
CA LYS A 4 20.72 13.17 -13.13
C LYS A 4 21.37 11.82 -13.45
N SER A 5 21.93 11.66 -14.65
CA SER A 5 22.63 10.44 -15.07
C SER A 5 23.82 10.10 -14.16
N ARG A 6 24.62 11.10 -13.75
CA ARG A 6 25.74 10.88 -12.80
C ARG A 6 25.27 10.48 -11.39
N LEU A 7 24.10 10.95 -10.98
CA LEU A 7 23.52 10.57 -9.68
C LEU A 7 22.93 9.15 -9.75
N PHE A 8 22.23 8.81 -10.83
CA PHE A 8 21.65 7.48 -11.01
C PHE A 8 22.72 6.40 -11.18
N ALA A 9 23.89 6.70 -11.75
CA ALA A 9 25.01 5.76 -11.82
C ALA A 9 25.55 5.30 -10.46
N GLN A 10 25.20 6.00 -9.36
CA GLN A 10 25.56 5.61 -7.99
C GLN A 10 24.49 4.73 -7.32
N VAL A 11 23.33 4.54 -7.95
CA VAL A 11 22.26 3.70 -7.42
C VAL A 11 22.64 2.23 -7.62
N LEU A 12 22.60 1.46 -6.53
CA LEU A 12 22.79 0.02 -6.54
C LEU A 12 21.43 -0.67 -6.46
N GLU A 13 21.01 -1.29 -7.55
CA GLU A 13 19.87 -2.19 -7.56
C GLU A 13 20.27 -3.54 -6.97
N LYS A 14 19.40 -4.11 -6.14
CA LYS A 14 19.58 -5.46 -5.57
C LYS A 14 18.35 -6.28 -5.87
N GLU A 15 18.56 -7.52 -6.30
CA GLU A 15 17.48 -8.49 -6.39
C GLU A 15 17.04 -8.91 -4.98
N ALA A 16 15.73 -8.96 -4.77
CA ALA A 16 15.14 -9.57 -3.58
C ALA A 16 15.20 -11.10 -3.69
N ALA A 17 16.40 -11.68 -3.63
CA ALA A 17 16.58 -13.13 -3.74
C ALA A 17 15.97 -13.84 -2.52
N GLY A 18 14.99 -14.71 -2.75
CA GLY A 18 14.39 -15.58 -1.73
C GLY A 18 13.18 -14.99 -0.99
N GLU A 19 12.81 -13.74 -1.23
CA GLU A 19 11.60 -13.14 -0.67
C GLU A 19 10.50 -13.09 -1.72
N ILE A 20 9.40 -13.81 -1.48
CA ILE A 20 8.20 -13.72 -2.31
C ILE A 20 7.19 -12.86 -1.58
N PHE A 21 6.65 -11.88 -2.31
CA PHE A 21 5.63 -11.00 -1.80
C PHE A 21 4.33 -11.23 -2.58
N GLN A 22 3.23 -11.33 -1.85
CA GLN A 22 1.90 -11.18 -2.42
C GLN A 22 1.50 -9.72 -2.30
N VAL A 23 1.11 -9.10 -3.41
CA VAL A 23 0.51 -7.77 -3.40
C VAL A 23 -1.00 -7.93 -3.51
N VAL A 24 -1.71 -7.41 -2.51
CA VAL A 24 -3.17 -7.38 -2.47
C VAL A 24 -3.63 -5.95 -2.71
N HIS A 25 -4.60 -5.80 -3.60
CA HIS A 25 -5.27 -4.54 -3.86
C HIS A 25 -6.49 -4.42 -2.93
N ARG A 26 -6.57 -3.32 -2.17
CA ARG A 26 -7.68 -3.06 -1.25
C ARG A 26 -8.36 -1.76 -1.61
N ILE A 27 -9.66 -1.86 -1.86
CA ILE A 27 -10.54 -0.71 -2.06
C ILE A 27 -11.38 -0.57 -0.80
N LEU A 28 -11.21 0.54 -0.09
CA LEU A 28 -11.98 0.88 1.10
C LEU A 28 -12.92 2.04 0.75
N GLU A 29 -14.22 1.83 0.97
CA GLU A 29 -15.23 2.88 0.88
C GLU A 29 -15.61 3.29 2.31
N ILE A 30 -15.33 4.54 2.65
CA ILE A 30 -15.34 5.02 4.04
C ILE A 30 -16.22 6.27 4.11
N PRO A 31 -17.23 6.34 4.98
CA PRO A 31 -17.94 7.60 5.23
C PRO A 31 -16.96 8.69 5.67
N ARG A 32 -17.08 9.90 5.11
CA ARG A 32 -16.11 10.98 5.33
C ARG A 32 -15.94 11.32 6.80
N GLU A 33 -17.01 11.29 7.57
CA GLU A 33 -17.00 11.53 9.02
C GLU A 33 -16.17 10.48 9.77
N VAL A 34 -16.24 9.21 9.36
CA VAL A 34 -15.42 8.14 9.95
C VAL A 34 -13.95 8.33 9.60
N TYR A 35 -13.65 8.68 8.34
CA TYR A 35 -12.28 8.95 7.91
C TYR A 35 -11.62 10.08 8.71
N LEU A 36 -12.36 11.17 8.93
CA LEU A 36 -11.88 12.33 9.69
C LEU A 36 -11.76 12.05 11.19
N ASP A 37 -12.64 11.22 11.76
CA ASP A 37 -12.60 10.87 13.18
C ASP A 37 -11.38 9.98 13.50
N VAL A 38 -11.09 9.01 12.64
CA VAL A 38 -9.88 8.19 12.72
C VAL A 38 -8.63 9.07 12.60
N LEU A 39 -8.60 9.99 11.64
CA LEU A 39 -7.45 10.85 11.41
C LEU A 39 -7.49 12.20 12.17
N GLN A 40 -8.24 12.29 13.27
CA GLN A 40 -8.47 13.57 13.95
C GLN A 40 -7.20 14.24 14.47
N GLU A 41 -6.15 13.46 14.77
CA GLU A 41 -4.86 13.97 15.25
C GLU A 41 -3.89 14.33 14.10
N HIS A 42 -4.26 14.05 12.85
CA HIS A 42 -3.41 14.35 11.69
C HIS A 42 -3.65 15.77 11.19
N ALA A 43 -2.56 16.53 11.04
CA ALA A 43 -2.62 17.90 10.53
C ALA A 43 -3.15 17.99 9.07
N GLU A 44 -2.89 16.98 8.26
CA GLU A 44 -3.29 16.91 6.85
C GLU A 44 -3.91 15.53 6.53
N PRO A 45 -5.16 15.27 6.92
CA PRO A 45 -5.79 13.94 6.79
C PRO A 45 -5.99 13.52 5.33
N PHE A 46 -6.11 14.46 4.40
CA PHE A 46 -6.26 14.18 2.97
C PHE A 46 -4.92 14.11 2.21
N SER A 47 -3.79 14.17 2.91
CA SER A 47 -2.47 13.93 2.32
C SER A 47 -2.27 12.45 2.01
N GLN A 48 -1.26 12.13 1.17
CA GLN A 48 -0.86 10.74 0.93
C GLN A 48 -0.48 10.03 2.24
N LEU A 49 0.17 10.74 3.17
CA LEU A 49 0.54 10.19 4.47
C LEU A 49 -0.71 9.92 5.33
N GLY A 50 -1.68 10.83 5.36
CA GLY A 50 -2.96 10.62 6.06
C GLY A 50 -3.70 9.39 5.52
N ALA A 51 -3.80 9.28 4.19
CA ALA A 51 -4.43 8.13 3.53
C ALA A 51 -3.70 6.82 3.86
N GLN A 52 -2.37 6.81 3.85
CA GLN A 52 -1.57 5.65 4.23
C GLN A 52 -1.80 5.26 5.70
N ASN A 53 -1.79 6.23 6.62
CA ASN A 53 -2.01 5.97 8.04
C ASN A 53 -3.39 5.37 8.31
N PHE A 54 -4.44 5.87 7.65
CA PHE A 54 -5.78 5.27 7.77
C PHE A 54 -5.75 3.79 7.39
N VAL A 55 -5.10 3.44 6.28
CA VAL A 55 -5.00 2.04 5.82
C VAL A 55 -4.19 1.21 6.82
N GLU A 56 -3.09 1.73 7.36
CA GLU A 56 -2.29 1.04 8.38
C GLU A 56 -3.10 0.78 9.66
N GLU A 57 -3.84 1.77 10.16
CA GLU A 57 -4.73 1.61 11.31
C GLU A 57 -5.85 0.60 11.05
N TYR A 58 -6.45 0.65 9.85
CA TYR A 58 -7.48 -0.30 9.43
C TYR A 58 -6.95 -1.74 9.40
N LEU A 59 -5.75 -1.96 8.84
CA LEU A 59 -5.10 -3.27 8.82
C LEU A 59 -4.73 -3.76 10.23
N ALA A 60 -4.23 -2.87 11.08
CA ALA A 60 -3.93 -3.20 12.46
C ALA A 60 -5.20 -3.63 13.22
N TRP A 61 -6.32 -2.93 13.02
CA TRP A 61 -7.61 -3.29 13.58
C TRP A 61 -8.15 -4.62 13.02
N SER A 62 -7.94 -4.92 11.73
CA SER A 62 -8.36 -6.19 11.12
C SER A 62 -7.49 -7.39 11.49
N GLY A 63 -6.41 -7.18 12.26
CA GLY A 63 -5.47 -8.21 12.68
C GLY A 63 -4.36 -8.52 11.65
N GLU A 64 -4.20 -7.68 10.64
CA GLU A 64 -3.22 -7.83 9.56
C GLU A 64 -1.96 -6.99 9.83
N HIS A 65 -1.14 -7.45 10.78
CA HIS A 65 0.03 -6.68 11.25
C HIS A 65 1.27 -6.77 10.33
N ASP A 66 1.35 -7.78 9.46
CA ASP A 66 2.50 -8.00 8.58
C ASP A 66 2.38 -7.33 7.21
N GLY A 67 1.25 -6.67 6.95
CA GLY A 67 0.98 -5.95 5.72
C GLY A 67 1.78 -4.66 5.66
N VAL A 68 2.59 -4.49 4.62
CA VAL A 68 3.26 -3.21 4.37
C VAL A 68 2.48 -2.44 3.31
N VAL A 69 1.96 -1.29 3.70
CA VAL A 69 1.23 -0.40 2.80
C VAL A 69 2.21 0.24 1.81
N GLY A 70 1.87 0.18 0.53
CA GLY A 70 2.60 0.79 -0.57
C GLY A 70 1.92 2.07 -1.01
N MET A 71 1.66 2.18 -2.32
CA MET A 71 0.93 3.32 -2.87
C MET A 71 -0.53 3.28 -2.43
N VAL A 72 -1.02 4.40 -1.92
CA VAL A 72 -2.43 4.64 -1.62
C VAL A 72 -2.91 5.81 -2.45
N ARG A 73 -3.98 5.60 -3.22
CA ARG A 73 -4.72 6.66 -3.90
C ARG A 73 -5.96 6.99 -3.08
N LEU A 74 -6.20 8.27 -2.88
CA LEU A 74 -7.39 8.80 -2.25
C LEU A 74 -8.27 9.45 -3.31
N ASP A 75 -9.56 9.16 -3.27
CA ASP A 75 -10.60 9.87 -4.00
C ASP A 75 -11.74 10.24 -3.06
N GLU A 76 -12.46 11.31 -3.37
CA GLU A 76 -13.65 11.71 -2.62
C GLU A 76 -14.84 11.81 -3.56
N LYS A 77 -15.93 11.12 -3.20
CA LYS A 77 -17.18 11.15 -3.95
C LYS A 77 -18.38 11.18 -3.03
N GLU A 78 -19.20 12.22 -3.16
CA GLU A 78 -20.53 12.30 -2.52
C GLU A 78 -20.51 12.03 -0.99
N GLY A 79 -19.48 12.53 -0.28
CA GLY A 79 -19.33 12.30 1.16
C GLY A 79 -18.71 10.96 1.55
N THR A 80 -18.25 10.19 0.57
CA THR A 80 -17.50 8.94 0.77
C THR A 80 -16.04 9.14 0.34
N ILE A 81 -15.11 8.68 1.17
CA ILE A 81 -13.69 8.57 0.86
C ILE A 81 -13.44 7.17 0.31
N ILE A 82 -12.79 7.12 -0.87
CA ILE A 82 -12.37 5.87 -1.49
C ILE A 82 -10.85 5.81 -1.38
N LEU A 83 -10.35 4.83 -0.64
CA LEU A 83 -8.92 4.52 -0.60
C LEU A 83 -8.65 3.29 -1.43
N ASP A 84 -7.71 3.44 -2.37
CA ASP A 84 -7.20 2.36 -3.19
C ASP A 84 -5.74 2.11 -2.80
N ALA A 85 -5.50 1.01 -2.08
CA ALA A 85 -4.23 0.68 -1.46
C ALA A 85 -3.63 -0.62 -2.01
N ALA A 86 -2.35 -0.55 -2.37
CA ALA A 86 -1.53 -1.74 -2.59
C ALA A 86 -0.87 -2.15 -1.27
N VAL A 87 -1.17 -3.35 -0.77
CA VAL A 87 -0.57 -3.89 0.46
C VAL A 87 0.26 -5.12 0.12
N ARG A 88 1.54 -5.13 0.50
CA ARG A 88 2.43 -6.28 0.28
C ARG A 88 2.54 -7.11 1.55
N TYR A 89 2.40 -8.42 1.39
CA TYR A 89 2.61 -9.41 2.44
C TYR A 89 3.77 -10.31 2.04
N ARG A 90 4.67 -10.61 2.97
CA ARG A 90 5.67 -11.66 2.76
C ARG A 90 4.95 -13.01 2.83
N ILE A 91 5.15 -13.84 1.81
CA ILE A 91 4.54 -15.18 1.76
C ILE A 91 5.61 -16.26 1.69
N ASN A 92 5.29 -17.45 2.19
CA ASN A 92 6.12 -18.61 1.94
C ASN A 92 6.05 -18.96 0.44
N PRO A 93 7.18 -19.25 -0.24
CA PRO A 93 7.15 -19.70 -1.63
C PRO A 93 6.24 -20.92 -1.90
N LEU A 94 6.01 -21.76 -0.90
CA LEU A 94 5.10 -22.91 -0.97
C LEU A 94 3.61 -22.52 -0.91
N GLU A 95 3.29 -21.34 -0.39
CA GLU A 95 1.93 -20.78 -0.28
C GLU A 95 1.55 -19.93 -1.50
N ARG A 96 2.43 -19.90 -2.51
CA ARG A 96 2.20 -19.14 -3.74
C ARG A 96 0.89 -19.60 -4.40
N PRO A 97 -0.08 -18.69 -4.64
CA PRO A 97 -1.28 -19.02 -5.39
C PRO A 97 -0.90 -19.54 -6.78
N THR A 98 -1.55 -20.62 -7.25
CA THR A 98 -1.23 -21.31 -8.51
C THR A 98 -1.54 -20.52 -9.78
N CYS A 99 -1.84 -19.23 -9.68
CA CYS A 99 -2.28 -18.39 -10.81
C CYS A 99 -1.20 -18.07 -11.87
N CYS A 100 -0.06 -18.78 -11.87
CA CYS A 100 0.98 -18.63 -12.89
C CYS A 100 1.53 -19.97 -13.42
N VAL A 101 0.83 -21.09 -13.24
CA VAL A 101 1.15 -22.27 -14.07
C VAL A 101 0.66 -21.94 -15.48
N LYS A 102 1.58 -21.51 -16.35
CA LYS A 102 1.32 -21.56 -17.78
C LYS A 102 1.26 -23.05 -18.12
N ASP A 103 0.10 -23.50 -18.57
CA ASP A 103 0.00 -24.80 -19.23
C ASP A 103 1.05 -24.85 -20.35
N GLU A 104 1.88 -25.90 -20.33
CA GLU A 104 2.98 -26.15 -21.26
C GLU A 104 2.52 -26.26 -22.71
#